data_AF-A0A0Q9TKK8-F1
#
_entry.id   AF-A0A0Q9TKK8-F1
#
_cell.length_a   1.000
_cell.length_b   1.000
_cell.length_c   1.000
_cell.angle_alpha   90.00
_cell.angle_beta   90.00
_cell.angle_gamma   90.00
#
_symmetry.space_group_name_H-M   'P 1'
#
loop_
_entity.id
_entity.type
_entity.pdbx_description
1 polymer ?
#
loop_
_entity_poly.entity_id
_entity_poly.type
_entity_poly.pdbx_seq_one_letter_code
_entity_poly.pdbx_strand_id
1 'polypeptide(L)'
;MGWLSRTFRPAADDAPDTGAEHVEPVDTDAPTADTDAPTVDTDAPTVAPGPAAAPAPSTPPAAPTSPSPSAPTTDASSPSGRYGPLVCVTRFDTAPAELEWQLPLNGELYRLMPGADRPDYSLLVLERPLHFYPREGFDLRRVEAEQQVQDRKGRTMVRVHALLLCARFVGQQLHPGMTDLAVNLAYVIDNSLARDAEVDFAKIEFAAIGFLSEGHAPRAATEPAREEAAAEPATEQTTQATVAAATEPKEPVTSDDDSGGRHTPSEVLDELATTLRRGIEEQRGAPVQRMTAALTLDTDHRLTGLSGNADGQAPVPSPDTFGRLAEVLGRLARLDGADRVAAVTVRVDGDAVSHEVTATHD
;
A
#
# COMPACT_ATOMS: atom_id res chain seq x y z
N MET A 1 -9.78 -18.86 20.22
CA MET A 1 -10.22 -19.90 19.26
C MET A 1 -11.67 -19.75 18.76
N GLY A 2 -12.52 -18.83 19.25
CA GLY A 2 -13.96 -18.85 18.93
C GLY A 2 -14.51 -17.74 18.02
N TRP A 3 -13.73 -16.74 17.62
CA TRP A 3 -14.28 -15.57 16.92
C TRP A 3 -14.62 -15.87 15.47
N LEU A 4 -13.67 -16.36 14.65
CA LEU A 4 -13.94 -16.71 13.25
C LEU A 4 -15.03 -17.79 13.10
N SER A 5 -15.12 -18.75 14.02
CA SER A 5 -16.20 -19.76 13.99
C SER A 5 -17.57 -19.24 14.42
N ARG A 6 -17.64 -18.05 15.04
CA ARG A 6 -18.90 -17.40 15.44
C ARG A 6 -19.32 -16.33 14.42
N THR A 7 -18.41 -15.52 13.89
CA THR A 7 -18.70 -14.51 12.87
C THR A 7 -18.79 -15.10 11.46
N PHE A 8 -18.08 -16.20 11.16
CA PHE A 8 -18.13 -16.85 9.84
C PHE A 8 -19.07 -18.05 9.74
N ARG A 9 -19.85 -18.36 10.79
CA ARG A 9 -20.87 -19.42 10.73
C ARG A 9 -21.93 -19.06 9.68
N PRO A 10 -22.28 -19.96 8.74
CA PRO A 10 -23.39 -19.70 7.84
C PRO A 10 -24.65 -19.47 8.68
N ALA A 11 -25.41 -18.41 8.36
CA ALA A 11 -26.77 -18.30 8.84
C ALA A 11 -27.48 -19.57 8.36
N ALA A 12 -27.78 -20.47 9.29
CA ALA A 12 -28.74 -21.52 9.00
C ALA A 12 -30.06 -20.81 8.69
N ASP A 13 -30.77 -21.30 7.67
CA ASP A 13 -32.14 -20.91 7.34
C ASP A 13 -33.05 -21.08 8.56
N ASP A 14 -33.11 -20.06 9.42
CA ASP A 14 -34.20 -19.86 10.35
C ASP A 14 -35.32 -19.20 9.55
N ALA A 15 -36.15 -20.05 8.94
CA ALA A 15 -37.44 -19.65 8.42
C ALA A 15 -38.33 -19.22 9.61
N PRO A 16 -38.81 -17.96 9.66
CA PRO A 16 -39.88 -17.63 10.59
C PRO A 16 -41.19 -18.17 10.03
N ASP A 17 -41.68 -19.23 10.67
CA ASP A 17 -43.11 -19.54 10.72
C ASP A 17 -43.77 -18.43 11.54
N THR A 18 -44.44 -17.49 10.89
CA THR A 18 -45.31 -16.53 11.58
C THR A 18 -46.54 -16.27 10.72
N GLY A 19 -47.66 -16.74 11.26
CA GLY A 19 -48.97 -16.70 10.64
C GLY A 19 -49.52 -15.29 10.43
N ALA A 20 -50.52 -15.29 9.56
CA ALA A 20 -51.37 -14.21 9.12
C ALA A 20 -51.83 -13.26 10.23
N GLU A 21 -51.78 -11.95 9.93
CA GLU A 21 -52.97 -11.10 10.06
C GLU A 21 -53.07 -10.15 8.86
N HIS A 22 -54.28 -10.13 8.32
CA HIS A 22 -54.75 -9.46 7.12
C HIS A 22 -55.20 -8.04 7.49
N VAL A 23 -54.62 -7.02 6.85
CA VAL A 23 -55.13 -5.64 6.90
C VAL A 23 -55.15 -5.10 5.48
N GLU A 24 -56.35 -4.78 5.00
CA GLU A 24 -56.61 -4.14 3.71
C GLU A 24 -56.02 -2.72 3.65
N PRO A 25 -55.45 -2.29 2.52
CA PRO A 25 -55.22 -0.88 2.25
C PRO A 25 -56.38 -0.28 1.45
N VAL A 26 -56.85 0.85 1.98
CA VAL A 26 -57.84 1.77 1.42
C VAL A 26 -57.30 2.45 0.16
N ASP A 27 -58.13 2.47 -0.89
CA ASP A 27 -57.98 3.26 -2.11
C ASP A 27 -57.72 4.74 -1.79
N THR A 28 -56.72 5.36 -2.43
CA THR A 28 -56.68 6.81 -2.56
C THR A 28 -56.16 7.20 -3.94
N ASP A 29 -57.02 7.96 -4.62
CA ASP A 29 -56.94 8.49 -5.97
C ASP A 29 -55.65 9.22 -6.34
N ALA A 30 -55.39 9.17 -7.66
CA ALA A 30 -54.38 9.88 -8.42
C ALA A 30 -54.53 11.43 -8.35
N PRO A 31 -53.52 12.18 -8.84
CA PRO A 31 -53.61 12.58 -10.24
C PRO A 31 -52.30 12.49 -11.04
N THR A 32 -52.51 12.24 -12.33
CA THR A 32 -51.59 12.23 -13.46
C THR A 32 -50.94 13.59 -13.71
N ALA A 33 -49.63 13.58 -13.99
CA ALA A 33 -48.95 14.66 -14.69
C ALA A 33 -48.09 14.04 -15.81
N ASP A 34 -48.53 14.27 -17.04
CA ASP A 34 -47.79 14.09 -18.27
C ASP A 34 -46.46 14.85 -18.23
N THR A 35 -45.37 14.21 -18.65
CA THR A 35 -44.24 14.94 -19.25
C THR A 35 -43.56 14.05 -20.29
N ASP A 36 -43.64 14.53 -21.53
CA ASP A 36 -43.04 14.02 -22.76
C ASP A 36 -41.54 13.67 -22.62
N ALA A 37 -41.18 12.52 -23.18
CA ALA A 37 -39.80 12.13 -23.45
C ALA A 37 -39.51 12.28 -24.95
N PRO A 38 -38.41 12.94 -25.37
CA PRO A 38 -38.02 12.97 -26.78
C PRO A 38 -37.33 11.66 -27.18
N THR A 39 -37.86 11.05 -28.24
CA THR A 39 -37.28 9.92 -28.96
C THR A 39 -36.06 10.41 -29.75
N VAL A 40 -34.88 9.82 -29.51
CA VAL A 40 -33.70 10.02 -30.37
C VAL A 40 -33.44 8.72 -31.12
N ASP A 41 -33.75 8.75 -32.41
CA ASP A 41 -33.32 7.77 -33.41
C ASP A 41 -31.79 7.68 -33.43
N THR A 42 -31.24 6.48 -33.26
CA THR A 42 -29.84 6.21 -33.60
C THR A 42 -29.80 5.08 -34.61
N ASP A 43 -29.53 5.49 -35.84
CA ASP A 43 -29.28 4.69 -37.03
C ASP A 43 -28.11 3.72 -36.79
N ALA A 44 -28.36 2.43 -37.04
CA ALA A 44 -27.35 1.38 -36.95
C ALA A 44 -26.91 0.95 -38.36
N PRO A 45 -25.63 1.06 -38.75
CA PRO A 45 -25.17 0.47 -39.99
C PRO A 45 -24.94 -1.04 -39.82
N THR A 46 -25.72 -1.78 -40.60
CA THR A 46 -25.59 -3.20 -40.90
C THR A 46 -24.27 -3.47 -41.63
N VAL A 47 -23.42 -4.35 -41.08
CA VAL A 47 -22.26 -4.92 -41.78
C VAL A 47 -22.47 -6.43 -41.95
N ALA A 48 -22.40 -6.86 -43.21
CA ALA A 48 -22.68 -8.21 -43.69
C ALA A 48 -21.61 -9.25 -43.31
N PRO A 49 -21.96 -10.56 -43.29
CA PRO A 49 -21.03 -11.64 -43.00
C PRO A 49 -20.30 -12.12 -44.26
N GLY A 50 -18.97 -12.22 -44.19
CA GLY A 50 -18.11 -12.82 -45.22
C GLY A 50 -17.58 -14.20 -44.79
N PRO A 51 -17.55 -15.22 -45.67
CA PRO A 51 -17.30 -16.60 -45.29
C PRO A 51 -15.84 -17.07 -45.39
N ALA A 52 -15.53 -18.06 -44.55
CA ALA A 52 -14.69 -19.25 -44.75
C ALA A 52 -13.37 -19.17 -45.55
N ALA A 53 -12.26 -19.52 -44.86
CA ALA A 53 -11.22 -20.39 -45.43
C ALA A 53 -10.31 -20.97 -44.32
N ALA A 54 -10.41 -22.28 -44.07
CA ALA A 54 -9.30 -23.10 -43.60
C ALA A 54 -8.53 -23.59 -44.85
N PRO A 55 -7.20 -23.80 -44.80
CA PRO A 55 -6.73 -25.19 -44.61
C PRO A 55 -5.35 -25.37 -43.92
N ALA A 56 -5.25 -26.56 -43.30
CA ALA A 56 -4.13 -27.51 -43.29
C ALA A 56 -2.89 -27.31 -42.39
N PRO A 57 -2.28 -28.44 -41.92
CA PRO A 57 -1.31 -28.49 -40.82
C PRO A 57 0.14 -28.48 -41.31
N SER A 58 1.06 -28.04 -40.45
CA SER A 58 2.51 -28.15 -40.67
C SER A 58 3.22 -28.60 -39.39
N THR A 59 3.49 -29.90 -39.29
CA THR A 59 4.65 -30.51 -38.61
C THR A 59 5.92 -30.08 -39.39
N PRO A 60 7.17 -29.89 -38.84
CA PRO A 60 7.89 -30.63 -37.78
C PRO A 60 8.87 -29.70 -36.98
N PRO A 61 10.07 -30.05 -36.47
CA PRO A 61 10.69 -31.27 -35.93
C PRO A 61 11.27 -31.13 -34.49
N ALA A 62 11.66 -32.28 -33.91
CA ALA A 62 12.79 -32.55 -33.00
C ALA A 62 13.08 -31.64 -31.77
N ALA A 63 12.98 -32.29 -30.61
CA ALA A 63 13.39 -31.80 -29.30
C ALA A 63 14.90 -31.55 -29.15
N PRO A 64 15.32 -30.44 -28.53
CA PRO A 64 16.57 -30.35 -27.80
C PRO A 64 16.34 -30.79 -26.34
N THR A 65 17.03 -31.85 -25.95
CA THR A 65 17.26 -32.25 -24.54
C THR A 65 17.80 -31.06 -23.75
N SER A 66 16.99 -30.55 -22.82
CA SER A 66 17.42 -29.54 -21.85
C SER A 66 18.23 -30.21 -20.72
N PRO A 67 19.38 -29.64 -20.31
CA PRO A 67 20.13 -30.14 -19.15
C PRO A 67 19.34 -29.92 -17.85
N SER A 68 19.36 -30.93 -16.98
CA SER A 68 18.77 -30.91 -15.64
C SER A 68 19.20 -29.67 -14.85
N PRO A 69 18.27 -28.85 -14.33
CA PRO A 69 18.63 -27.84 -13.35
C PRO A 69 19.01 -28.52 -12.03
N SER A 70 20.23 -28.23 -11.57
CA SER A 70 20.68 -28.56 -10.22
C SER A 70 19.72 -27.93 -9.20
N ALA A 71 19.26 -28.75 -8.25
CA ALA A 71 18.36 -28.33 -7.19
C ALA A 71 18.95 -27.16 -6.39
N PRO A 72 18.21 -26.04 -6.22
CA PRO A 72 18.56 -25.07 -5.20
C PRO A 72 18.33 -25.72 -3.84
N THR A 73 19.40 -25.78 -3.07
CA THR A 73 19.40 -26.13 -1.66
C THR A 73 18.97 -24.90 -0.87
N THR A 74 18.23 -25.14 0.22
CA THR A 74 17.75 -24.19 1.25
C THR A 74 16.29 -23.77 1.10
N ASP A 75 15.40 -24.72 1.42
CA ASP A 75 14.03 -24.47 1.86
C ASP A 75 14.07 -23.67 3.17
N ALA A 76 14.14 -22.35 3.07
CA ALA A 76 13.69 -21.49 4.15
C ALA A 76 12.16 -21.43 4.05
N SER A 77 11.48 -22.43 4.60
CA SER A 77 10.02 -22.42 4.69
C SER A 77 9.57 -21.16 5.43
N SER A 78 8.93 -20.25 4.71
CA SER A 78 8.26 -19.09 5.28
C SER A 78 7.39 -19.52 6.47
N PRO A 79 7.40 -18.78 7.58
CA PRO A 79 6.54 -19.08 8.70
C PRO A 79 5.08 -18.90 8.28
N SER A 80 4.36 -20.00 8.10
CA SER A 80 2.94 -20.01 7.78
C SER A 80 2.11 -20.17 9.06
N GLY A 81 1.15 -19.28 9.22
CA GLY A 81 0.11 -19.37 10.24
C GLY A 81 -0.99 -20.34 9.81
N ARG A 82 -2.13 -20.23 10.50
CA ARG A 82 -3.30 -21.07 10.20
C ARG A 82 -3.91 -20.77 8.82
N TYR A 83 -3.83 -19.52 8.39
CA TYR A 83 -4.52 -19.04 7.20
C TYR A 83 -3.59 -18.75 6.03
N GLY A 84 -2.34 -18.40 6.30
CA GLY A 84 -1.34 -18.08 5.28
C GLY A 84 -0.06 -17.56 5.90
N PRO A 85 0.81 -16.89 5.11
CA PRO A 85 2.04 -16.33 5.62
C PRO A 85 1.81 -15.37 6.78
N LEU A 86 2.65 -15.49 7.81
CA LEU A 86 2.70 -14.53 8.91
C LEU A 86 3.32 -13.24 8.41
N VAL A 87 2.74 -12.11 8.79
CA VAL A 87 3.28 -10.78 8.47
C VAL A 87 3.18 -9.84 9.65
N CYS A 88 4.02 -8.82 9.64
CA CYS A 88 4.10 -7.82 10.69
C CYS A 88 4.20 -6.41 10.10
N VAL A 89 3.36 -5.50 10.60
CA VAL A 89 3.53 -4.06 10.39
C VAL A 89 4.30 -3.50 11.57
N THR A 90 5.50 -2.99 11.32
CA THR A 90 6.43 -2.53 12.37
C THR A 90 6.46 -1.02 12.52
N ARG A 91 6.10 -0.28 11.46
CA ARG A 91 6.12 1.19 11.42
C ARG A 91 5.12 1.73 10.42
N PHE A 92 4.72 2.98 10.64
CA PHE A 92 3.88 3.74 9.72
C PHE A 92 4.66 4.90 9.10
N ASP A 93 4.29 5.24 7.88
CA ASP A 93 4.66 6.49 7.22
C ASP A 93 3.65 7.60 7.56
N THR A 94 2.36 7.24 7.53
CA THR A 94 1.25 8.12 7.89
C THR A 94 0.19 7.31 8.60
N ALA A 95 -0.11 7.65 9.85
CA ALA A 95 -1.15 7.00 10.63
C ALA A 95 -1.76 7.94 11.67
N PRO A 96 -3.02 7.70 12.09
CA PRO A 96 -3.55 8.26 13.34
C PRO A 96 -2.72 7.81 14.54
N ALA A 97 -2.51 8.72 15.51
CA ALA A 97 -1.66 8.46 16.68
C ALA A 97 -2.10 7.22 17.48
N GLU A 98 -3.41 6.95 17.54
CA GLU A 98 -3.97 5.77 18.20
C GLU A 98 -3.56 4.45 17.55
N LEU A 99 -3.25 4.45 16.26
CA LEU A 99 -2.80 3.25 15.54
C LEU A 99 -1.31 3.00 15.79
N GLU A 100 -0.50 4.05 15.87
CA GLU A 100 0.93 3.95 16.19
C GLU A 100 1.18 3.27 17.54
N TRP A 101 0.36 3.58 18.56
CA TRP A 101 0.49 2.96 19.90
C TRP A 101 0.14 1.48 19.94
N GLN A 102 -0.42 0.93 18.86
CA GLN A 102 -0.80 -0.47 18.75
C GLN A 102 0.23 -1.32 18.03
N LEU A 103 1.32 -0.72 17.54
CA LEU A 103 2.45 -1.43 16.95
C LEU A 103 3.16 -2.34 17.97
N PRO A 104 3.76 -3.46 17.51
CA PRO A 104 3.67 -4.00 16.15
C PRO A 104 2.30 -4.64 15.85
N LEU A 105 1.85 -4.58 14.59
CA LEU A 105 0.64 -5.28 14.15
C LEU A 105 1.02 -6.64 13.57
N ASN A 106 0.76 -7.71 14.31
CA ASN A 106 0.95 -9.07 13.83
C ASN A 106 -0.35 -9.63 13.25
N GLY A 107 -0.25 -10.36 12.14
CA GLY A 107 -1.39 -11.04 11.55
C GLY A 107 -1.00 -12.08 10.51
N GLU A 108 -2.03 -12.74 9.98
CA GLU A 108 -1.91 -13.75 8.94
C GLU A 108 -2.62 -13.28 7.67
N LEU A 109 -1.94 -13.40 6.52
CA LEU A 109 -2.58 -13.16 5.24
C LEU A 109 -3.60 -14.27 4.97
N TYR A 110 -4.87 -13.91 4.83
CA TYR A 110 -5.97 -14.86 4.68
C TYR A 110 -6.28 -15.16 3.22
N ARG A 111 -6.45 -14.12 2.41
CA ARG A 111 -6.90 -14.25 1.01
C ARG A 111 -6.57 -13.02 0.18
N LEU A 112 -6.29 -13.24 -1.11
CA LEU A 112 -6.27 -12.20 -2.13
C LEU A 112 -7.68 -11.94 -2.68
N MET A 113 -8.05 -10.67 -2.76
CA MET A 113 -9.34 -10.19 -3.25
C MET A 113 -9.11 -9.16 -4.37
N PRO A 114 -9.73 -9.33 -5.54
CA PRO A 114 -9.74 -8.27 -6.54
C PRO A 114 -10.65 -7.12 -6.08
N GLY A 115 -10.21 -5.88 -6.28
CA GLY A 115 -11.03 -4.68 -6.15
C GLY A 115 -11.27 -4.03 -7.51
N ALA A 116 -12.21 -3.08 -7.56
CA ALA A 116 -12.59 -2.40 -8.80
C ALA A 116 -11.45 -1.60 -9.44
N ASP A 117 -10.48 -1.12 -8.65
CA ASP A 117 -9.32 -0.36 -9.11
C ASP A 117 -8.08 -1.24 -9.32
N ARG A 118 -7.93 -2.31 -8.54
CA ARG A 118 -6.74 -3.17 -8.54
C ARG A 118 -7.04 -4.62 -8.16
N PRO A 119 -6.34 -5.61 -8.75
CA PRO A 119 -6.63 -7.03 -8.52
C PRO A 119 -5.93 -7.64 -7.29
N ASP A 120 -5.11 -6.88 -6.55
CA ASP A 120 -4.10 -7.41 -5.63
C ASP A 120 -4.29 -6.97 -4.16
N TYR A 121 -5.54 -6.78 -3.72
CA TYR A 121 -5.79 -6.57 -2.29
C TYR A 121 -5.63 -7.87 -1.51
N SER A 122 -5.06 -7.77 -0.32
CA SER A 122 -4.93 -8.88 0.62
C SER A 122 -5.69 -8.59 1.89
N LEU A 123 -6.44 -9.56 2.38
CA LEU A 123 -7.06 -9.51 3.69
C LEU A 123 -6.06 -10.04 4.74
N LEU A 124 -5.74 -9.21 5.72
CA LEU A 124 -4.88 -9.53 6.86
C LEU A 124 -5.73 -9.74 8.10
N VAL A 125 -5.75 -10.97 8.62
CA VAL A 125 -6.42 -11.28 9.88
C VAL A 125 -5.45 -11.00 11.03
N LEU A 126 -5.84 -10.12 11.94
CA LEU A 126 -4.99 -9.69 13.03
C LEU A 126 -4.98 -10.73 14.15
N GLU A 127 -3.80 -10.95 14.74
CA GLU A 127 -3.66 -11.80 15.92
C GLU A 127 -4.42 -11.18 17.12
N ARG A 128 -4.41 -9.85 17.22
CA ARG A 128 -5.09 -9.06 18.24
C ARG A 128 -6.00 -8.02 17.60
N PRO A 129 -7.23 -7.82 18.10
CA PRO A 129 -8.09 -6.76 17.60
C PRO A 129 -7.47 -5.39 17.86
N LEU A 130 -7.60 -4.48 16.89
CA LEU A 130 -7.23 -3.08 17.02
C LEU A 130 -8.41 -2.26 17.53
N HIS A 131 -8.08 -1.20 18.25
CA HIS A 131 -9.01 -0.17 18.65
C HIS A 131 -8.97 0.96 17.62
N PHE A 132 -10.07 1.10 16.89
CA PHE A 132 -10.32 2.23 16.00
C PHE A 132 -11.23 3.22 16.74
N TYR A 133 -10.86 4.50 16.75
CA TYR A 133 -11.68 5.59 17.28
C TYR A 133 -12.25 6.38 16.11
N PRO A 134 -13.52 6.15 15.73
CA PRO A 134 -14.10 6.83 14.60
C PRO A 134 -14.11 8.34 14.77
N ARG A 135 -13.84 9.07 13.69
CA ARG A 135 -13.93 10.54 13.66
C ARG A 135 -15.39 10.97 13.77
N GLU A 136 -15.60 12.24 14.12
CA GLU A 136 -16.93 12.84 14.11
C GLU A 136 -17.54 12.73 12.70
N GLY A 137 -18.82 12.31 12.62
CA GLY A 137 -19.52 12.08 11.36
C GLY A 137 -19.33 10.68 10.75
N PHE A 138 -18.51 9.81 11.34
CA PHE A 138 -18.42 8.42 10.88
C PHE A 138 -19.74 7.67 11.11
N ASP A 139 -20.25 6.99 10.08
CA ASP A 139 -21.48 6.21 10.17
C ASP A 139 -21.26 4.89 10.89
N LEU A 140 -21.52 4.90 12.21
CA LEU A 140 -21.45 3.70 13.06
C LEU A 140 -22.43 2.59 12.64
N ARG A 141 -23.45 2.86 11.81
CA ARG A 141 -24.37 1.83 11.32
C ARG A 141 -23.72 0.87 10.33
N ARG A 142 -22.59 1.26 9.72
CA ARG A 142 -21.76 0.39 8.88
C ARG A 142 -21.00 -0.66 9.68
N VAL A 143 -20.89 -0.49 11.00
CA VAL A 143 -20.13 -1.36 11.90
C VAL A 143 -21.07 -2.31 12.61
N GLU A 144 -20.72 -3.60 12.64
CA GLU A 144 -21.48 -4.59 13.41
C GLU A 144 -21.57 -4.19 14.89
N ALA A 145 -22.76 -4.33 15.49
CA ALA A 145 -23.00 -3.91 16.86
C ALA A 145 -22.04 -4.56 17.89
N GLU A 146 -21.58 -5.79 17.60
CA GLU A 146 -20.62 -6.52 18.45
C GLU A 146 -19.20 -5.93 18.42
N GLN A 147 -18.84 -5.23 17.35
CA GLN A 147 -17.55 -4.57 17.22
C GLN A 147 -17.54 -3.21 17.92
N GLN A 148 -18.71 -2.62 18.16
CA GLN A 148 -18.85 -1.36 18.86
C GLN A 148 -18.70 -1.59 20.37
N VAL A 149 -17.70 -0.94 20.96
CA VAL A 149 -17.40 -1.03 22.39
C VAL A 149 -17.21 0.38 22.94
N GLN A 150 -17.49 0.60 24.22
CA GLN A 150 -17.13 1.86 24.88
C GLN A 150 -15.80 1.71 25.63
N ASP A 151 -14.94 2.72 25.53
CA ASP A 151 -13.74 2.81 26.35
C ASP A 151 -14.09 3.14 27.81
N ARG A 152 -13.09 3.19 28.69
CA ARG A 152 -13.29 3.53 30.12
C ARG A 152 -13.85 4.94 30.35
N LYS A 153 -13.77 5.82 29.34
CA LYS A 153 -14.28 7.19 29.36
C LYS A 153 -15.65 7.31 28.70
N GLY A 154 -16.26 6.18 28.30
CA GLY A 154 -17.54 6.14 27.61
C GLY A 154 -17.48 6.54 26.13
N ARG A 155 -16.29 6.69 25.55
CA ARG A 155 -16.14 7.00 24.12
C ARG A 155 -16.33 5.73 23.30
N THR A 156 -17.11 5.82 22.23
CA THR A 156 -17.29 4.70 21.29
C THR A 156 -15.98 4.40 20.57
N MET A 157 -15.60 3.13 20.56
CA MET A 157 -14.48 2.56 19.82
C MET A 157 -14.97 1.33 19.04
N VAL A 158 -14.30 1.02 17.94
CA VAL A 158 -14.58 -0.15 17.11
C VAL A 158 -13.43 -1.14 17.26
N ARG A 159 -13.76 -2.40 17.53
CA ARG A 159 -12.79 -3.52 17.52
C ARG A 159 -12.64 -4.06 16.12
N VAL A 160 -11.49 -3.76 15.51
CA VAL A 160 -11.15 -4.20 14.16
C VAL A 160 -10.31 -5.45 14.23
N HIS A 161 -10.77 -6.52 13.59
CA HIS A 161 -10.13 -7.84 13.62
C HIS A 161 -9.35 -8.18 12.34
N ALA A 162 -9.59 -7.43 11.27
CA ALA A 162 -8.91 -7.60 10.01
C ALA A 162 -8.58 -6.24 9.38
N LEU A 163 -7.50 -6.20 8.61
CA LEU A 163 -7.13 -5.08 7.76
C LEU A 163 -7.19 -5.53 6.31
N LEU A 164 -7.58 -4.62 5.42
CA LEU A 164 -7.34 -4.76 4.00
C LEU A 164 -6.03 -4.04 3.66
N LEU A 165 -5.15 -4.69 2.90
CA LEU A 165 -3.88 -4.10 2.48
C LEU A 165 -3.62 -4.29 0.99
N CYS A 166 -2.90 -3.35 0.39
CA CYS A 166 -2.36 -3.48 -0.96
C CYS A 166 -0.98 -2.81 -1.03
N ALA A 167 -0.10 -3.29 -1.90
CA ALA A 167 1.19 -2.65 -2.11
C ALA A 167 1.00 -1.20 -2.57
N ARG A 168 1.74 -0.24 -2.02
CA ARG A 168 1.58 1.18 -2.36
C ARG A 168 1.87 1.45 -3.83
N PHE A 169 2.85 0.75 -4.40
CA PHE A 169 3.28 0.93 -5.78
C PHE A 169 2.78 -0.20 -6.67
N VAL A 170 2.29 0.17 -7.86
CA VAL A 170 1.80 -0.79 -8.87
C VAL A 170 2.92 -1.73 -9.28
N GLY A 171 2.61 -3.03 -9.35
CA GLY A 171 3.56 -4.08 -9.74
C GLY A 171 4.39 -4.64 -8.58
N GLN A 172 4.34 -4.03 -7.39
CA GLN A 172 4.87 -4.68 -6.19
C GLN A 172 3.84 -5.69 -5.65
N GLN A 173 4.32 -6.87 -5.28
CA GLN A 173 3.50 -7.92 -4.70
C GLN A 173 4.15 -8.45 -3.44
N LEU A 174 3.33 -8.99 -2.54
CA LEU A 174 3.78 -9.72 -1.38
C LEU A 174 4.53 -10.97 -1.85
N HIS A 175 5.77 -11.16 -1.39
CA HIS A 175 6.54 -12.36 -1.69
C HIS A 175 7.25 -12.87 -0.43
N PRO A 176 7.60 -14.17 -0.39
CA PRO A 176 8.45 -14.72 0.66
C PRO A 176 9.76 -13.93 0.81
N GLY A 177 10.18 -13.71 2.05
CA GLY A 177 11.38 -12.96 2.42
C GLY A 177 11.26 -11.43 2.32
N MET A 178 10.07 -10.89 2.00
CA MET A 178 9.92 -9.44 1.90
C MET A 178 10.14 -8.76 3.26
N THR A 179 10.76 -7.58 3.21
CA THR A 179 10.97 -6.71 4.36
C THR A 179 10.63 -5.28 3.97
N ASP A 180 9.99 -4.55 4.88
CA ASP A 180 9.64 -3.14 4.70
C ASP A 180 8.88 -2.84 3.39
N LEU A 181 7.95 -3.70 2.98
CA LEU A 181 7.08 -3.42 1.83
C LEU A 181 6.11 -2.30 2.18
N ALA A 182 6.15 -1.19 1.45
CA ALA A 182 5.21 -0.10 1.62
C ALA A 182 3.79 -0.54 1.19
N VAL A 183 2.83 -0.43 2.10
CA VAL A 183 1.44 -0.83 1.90
C VAL A 183 0.46 0.27 2.32
N ASN A 184 -0.66 0.37 1.61
CA ASN A 184 -1.83 1.09 2.08
C ASN A 184 -2.66 0.13 2.96
N LEU A 185 -3.16 0.63 4.08
CA LEU A 185 -3.93 -0.14 5.05
C LEU A 185 -5.31 0.48 5.25
N ALA A 186 -6.33 -0.36 5.32
CA ALA A 186 -7.69 0.03 5.66
C ALA A 186 -8.26 -0.89 6.74
N TYR A 187 -9.00 -0.31 7.68
CA TYR A 187 -9.78 -1.07 8.66
C TYR A 187 -10.93 -1.78 7.95
N VAL A 188 -11.12 -3.07 8.25
CA VAL A 188 -12.34 -3.78 7.85
C VAL A 188 -13.40 -3.52 8.91
N ILE A 189 -14.41 -2.73 8.55
CA ILE A 189 -15.48 -2.29 9.46
C ILE A 189 -16.74 -3.15 9.36
N ASP A 190 -16.89 -3.91 8.27
CA ASP A 190 -17.92 -4.94 8.07
C ASP A 190 -17.23 -6.28 7.76
N ASN A 191 -17.40 -7.26 8.65
CA ASN A 191 -16.73 -8.55 8.56
C ASN A 191 -17.25 -9.44 7.42
N SER A 192 -18.41 -9.11 6.82
CA SER A 192 -18.92 -9.83 5.66
C SER A 192 -17.98 -9.74 4.46
N LEU A 193 -17.12 -8.71 4.40
CA LEU A 193 -16.12 -8.51 3.34
C LEU A 193 -15.27 -9.76 3.10
N ALA A 194 -14.91 -10.51 4.15
CA ALA A 194 -14.06 -11.70 3.98
C ALA A 194 -14.71 -12.83 3.16
N ARG A 195 -16.04 -12.77 2.97
CA ARG A 195 -16.80 -13.72 2.14
C ARG A 195 -17.06 -13.19 0.73
N ASP A 196 -16.85 -11.91 0.48
CA ASP A 196 -17.14 -11.31 -0.80
C ASP A 196 -16.20 -11.85 -1.89
N ALA A 197 -16.66 -11.79 -3.13
CA ALA A 197 -15.85 -12.16 -4.29
C ALA A 197 -14.81 -11.07 -4.61
N GLU A 198 -15.20 -9.81 -4.39
CA GLU A 198 -14.43 -8.61 -4.69
C GLU A 198 -14.43 -7.66 -3.49
N VAL A 199 -13.51 -6.70 -3.47
CA VAL A 199 -13.44 -5.68 -2.43
C VAL A 199 -14.59 -4.69 -2.58
N ASP A 200 -15.44 -4.61 -1.57
CA ASP A 200 -16.41 -3.53 -1.40
C ASP A 200 -15.81 -2.41 -0.53
N PHE A 201 -15.50 -1.27 -1.16
CA PHE A 201 -14.94 -0.11 -0.47
C PHE A 201 -15.89 0.51 0.58
N ALA A 202 -17.20 0.24 0.52
CA ALA A 202 -18.14 0.65 1.54
C ALA A 202 -17.99 -0.14 2.86
N LYS A 203 -17.26 -1.25 2.85
CA LYS A 203 -17.01 -2.12 4.02
C LYS A 203 -15.67 -1.87 4.71
N ILE A 204 -14.92 -0.88 4.22
CA ILE A 204 -13.62 -0.51 4.78
C ILE A 204 -13.56 0.99 5.10
N GLU A 205 -12.55 1.36 5.89
CA GLU A 205 -12.17 2.74 6.17
C GLU A 205 -10.66 2.86 6.05
N PHE A 206 -10.16 3.82 5.26
CA PHE A 206 -8.72 4.03 5.12
C PHE A 206 -8.08 4.32 6.48
N ALA A 207 -7.01 3.61 6.81
CA ALA A 207 -6.37 3.67 8.11
C ALA A 207 -5.02 4.38 8.05
N ALA A 208 -4.11 3.91 7.21
CA ALA A 208 -2.70 4.33 7.24
C ALA A 208 -1.92 3.92 6.00
N ILE A 209 -0.70 4.46 5.89
CA ILE A 209 0.37 3.94 5.05
C ILE A 209 1.44 3.40 5.98
N GLY A 210 1.88 2.16 5.75
CA GLY A 210 2.87 1.51 6.61
C GLY A 210 3.79 0.56 5.88
N PHE A 211 4.65 -0.10 6.64
CA PHE A 211 5.66 -1.00 6.12
C PHE A 211 5.44 -2.40 6.67
N LEU A 212 5.32 -3.36 5.76
CA LEU A 212 4.99 -4.76 6.04
C LEU A 212 6.20 -5.64 5.79
N SER A 213 6.53 -6.48 6.76
CA SER A 213 7.57 -7.50 6.64
C SER A 213 6.97 -8.89 6.81
N GLU A 214 7.57 -9.90 6.18
CA GLU A 214 7.24 -11.29 6.47
C GLU A 214 7.69 -11.67 7.89
N GLY A 215 6.90 -12.53 8.53
CA GLY A 215 7.14 -13.07 9.86
C GLY A 215 6.36 -12.36 10.96
N HIS A 216 6.57 -12.81 12.19
CA HIS A 216 6.07 -12.15 13.39
C HIS A 216 7.21 -11.40 14.06
N ALA A 217 6.98 -10.14 14.42
CA ALA A 217 7.90 -9.47 15.33
C ALA A 217 7.81 -10.16 16.70
N PRO A 218 8.95 -10.57 17.31
CA PRO A 218 8.93 -11.07 18.67
C PRO A 218 8.39 -9.97 19.56
N ARG A 219 7.22 -10.23 20.15
CA ARG A 219 6.64 -9.33 21.13
C ARG A 219 7.68 -9.12 22.22
N ALA A 220 8.02 -7.86 22.51
CA ALA A 220 8.67 -7.51 23.76
C ALA A 220 7.75 -8.02 24.86
N ALA A 221 8.13 -9.15 25.46
CA ALA A 221 7.33 -9.81 26.48
C ALA A 221 7.01 -8.74 27.51
N THR A 222 5.73 -8.45 27.68
CA THR A 222 5.28 -7.64 28.81
C THR A 222 5.70 -8.44 30.03
N GLU A 223 6.83 -8.08 30.64
CA GLU A 223 7.26 -8.64 31.90
C GLU A 223 6.04 -8.57 32.83
N PRO A 224 5.53 -9.71 33.32
CA PRO A 224 4.45 -9.66 34.28
C PRO A 224 4.97 -8.84 35.46
N ALA A 225 4.25 -7.78 35.80
CA ALA A 225 4.55 -6.90 36.92
C ALA A 225 4.93 -7.76 38.13
N ARG A 226 6.25 -7.83 38.39
CA ARG A 226 6.80 -8.56 39.51
C ARG A 226 6.45 -7.73 40.72
N GLU A 227 5.43 -8.20 41.41
CA GLU A 227 4.99 -7.74 42.71
C GLU A 227 6.21 -7.49 43.61
N GLU A 228 6.26 -6.27 44.09
CA GLU A 228 7.34 -5.61 44.83
C GLU A 228 7.55 -6.34 46.17
N ALA A 229 8.33 -7.42 46.16
CA ALA A 229 8.87 -8.02 47.36
C ALA A 229 10.23 -7.39 47.64
N ALA A 230 10.22 -6.46 48.60
CA ALA A 230 11.37 -5.81 49.21
C ALA A 230 12.50 -6.80 49.57
N ALA A 231 13.72 -6.50 49.11
CA ALA A 231 14.97 -6.74 49.83
C ALA A 231 16.16 -6.16 49.03
N GLU A 232 16.58 -4.95 49.36
CA GLU A 232 18.00 -4.59 49.41
C GLU A 232 18.63 -5.21 50.67
N PRO A 233 19.97 -5.40 50.81
CA PRO A 233 21.01 -4.57 50.18
C PRO A 233 22.30 -5.27 49.68
N ALA A 234 23.06 -4.48 48.91
CA ALA A 234 24.52 -4.31 48.88
C ALA A 234 25.47 -5.51 48.65
N THR A 235 26.23 -5.44 47.55
CA THR A 235 27.70 -5.54 47.61
C THR A 235 28.37 -4.67 46.56
N GLU A 236 29.29 -3.84 47.02
CA GLU A 236 30.29 -3.08 46.28
C GLU A 236 31.33 -4.00 45.59
N GLN A 237 31.87 -3.59 44.44
CA GLN A 237 33.31 -3.65 44.07
C GLN A 237 33.47 -3.11 42.63
N THR A 238 34.04 -1.92 42.46
CA THR A 238 35.47 -1.62 42.21
C THR A 238 35.91 -1.78 40.76
N THR A 239 35.94 -0.62 40.08
CA THR A 239 37.01 -0.07 39.24
C THR A 239 37.98 -1.02 38.52
N GLN A 240 38.02 -0.94 37.18
CA GLN A 240 39.30 -0.87 36.47
C GLN A 240 39.17 -0.13 35.13
N ALA A 241 39.92 0.97 35.04
CA ALA A 241 40.18 1.73 33.84
C ALA A 241 41.35 1.09 33.07
N THR A 242 41.24 0.97 31.75
CA THR A 242 42.41 0.81 30.86
C THR A 242 42.27 1.72 29.65
N VAL A 243 43.41 2.31 29.34
CA VAL A 243 43.71 3.48 28.51
C VAL A 243 43.89 3.11 27.02
N ALA A 244 43.47 4.02 26.15
CA ALA A 244 43.97 4.38 24.82
C ALA A 244 44.22 3.33 23.72
N ALA A 245 43.64 3.59 22.55
CA ALA A 245 44.40 3.67 21.30
C ALA A 245 43.72 4.68 20.36
N ALA A 246 44.42 5.77 20.10
CA ALA A 246 44.07 6.78 19.11
C ALA A 246 44.38 6.24 17.71
N THR A 247 43.39 6.27 16.82
CA THR A 247 43.58 6.06 15.38
C THR A 247 43.39 7.40 14.70
N GLU A 248 44.45 7.88 14.06
CA GLU A 248 44.51 9.11 13.27
C GLU A 248 43.37 9.18 12.23
N PRO A 249 42.66 10.30 12.12
CA PRO A 249 41.76 10.55 11.01
C PRO A 249 42.59 10.87 9.76
N LYS A 250 42.51 9.98 8.78
CA LYS A 250 43.02 10.17 7.42
C LYS A 250 42.27 11.34 6.77
N GLU A 251 43.00 12.39 6.45
CA GLU A 251 42.51 13.60 5.78
C GLU A 251 41.72 13.24 4.51
N PRO A 252 40.48 13.75 4.34
CA PRO A 252 39.78 13.67 3.08
C PRO A 252 40.45 14.63 2.09
N VAL A 253 40.89 14.07 0.97
CA VAL A 253 41.41 14.80 -0.18
C VAL A 253 40.30 15.71 -0.70
N THR A 254 40.45 17.02 -0.49
CA THR A 254 39.61 18.06 -1.09
C THR A 254 39.95 18.14 -2.57
N SER A 255 39.12 17.51 -3.40
CA SER A 255 39.09 17.77 -4.84
C SER A 255 38.45 19.14 -5.03
N ASP A 256 39.29 20.18 -5.05
CA ASP A 256 38.96 21.52 -5.54
C ASP A 256 38.70 21.44 -7.04
N ASP A 257 37.46 21.17 -7.42
CA ASP A 257 36.92 21.51 -8.74
C ASP A 257 35.64 22.32 -8.53
N ASP A 258 35.79 23.42 -7.78
CA ASP A 258 34.76 24.43 -7.49
C ASP A 258 34.52 25.29 -8.74
N SER A 259 33.95 24.66 -9.77
CA SER A 259 33.19 25.37 -10.79
C SER A 259 31.81 25.64 -10.20
N GLY A 260 31.75 26.57 -9.24
CA GLY A 260 30.54 27.05 -8.55
C GLY A 260 29.56 27.79 -9.47
N GLY A 261 29.22 27.18 -10.60
CA GLY A 261 28.10 27.58 -11.44
C GLY A 261 26.84 27.51 -10.59
N ARG A 262 26.21 28.66 -10.37
CA ARG A 262 24.91 28.72 -9.69
C ARG A 262 23.90 27.97 -10.56
N HIS A 263 23.59 26.73 -10.19
CA HIS A 263 22.55 25.96 -10.85
C HIS A 263 21.21 26.66 -10.67
N THR A 264 20.51 26.88 -11.77
CA THR A 264 19.12 27.37 -11.71
C THR A 264 18.18 26.22 -11.32
N PRO A 265 17.02 26.49 -10.69
CA PRO A 265 16.05 25.43 -10.39
C PRO A 265 15.63 24.64 -11.64
N SER A 266 15.55 25.31 -12.80
CA SER A 266 15.20 24.69 -14.08
C SER A 266 16.23 23.64 -14.52
N GLU A 267 17.53 23.93 -14.37
CA GLU A 267 18.61 22.97 -14.68
C GLU A 267 18.53 21.72 -13.80
N VAL A 268 18.24 21.88 -12.50
CA VAL A 268 18.10 20.76 -11.57
C VAL A 268 16.88 19.90 -11.93
N LEU A 269 15.77 20.51 -12.38
CA LEU A 269 14.58 19.80 -12.83
C LEU A 269 14.79 19.06 -14.17
N ASP A 270 15.59 19.63 -15.08
CA ASP A 270 15.97 18.96 -16.32
C ASP A 270 16.92 17.77 -16.06
N GLU A 271 17.82 17.92 -15.08
CA GLU A 271 18.65 16.83 -14.60
C GLU A 271 17.83 15.72 -13.93
N LEU A 272 16.80 16.09 -13.14
CA LEU A 272 15.86 15.16 -12.53
C LEU A 272 15.12 14.34 -13.60
N ALA A 273 14.62 15.01 -14.64
CA ALA A 273 13.93 14.39 -15.76
C ALA A 273 14.83 13.40 -16.51
N THR A 274 16.06 13.82 -16.80
CA THR A 274 17.04 13.00 -17.53
C THR A 274 17.48 11.79 -16.71
N THR A 275 17.68 11.98 -15.40
CA THR A 275 18.03 10.91 -14.46
C THR A 275 16.92 9.87 -14.37
N LEU A 276 15.66 10.31 -14.24
CA LEU A 276 14.50 9.42 -14.20
C LEU A 276 14.36 8.63 -15.50
N ARG A 277 14.42 9.30 -16.66
CA ARG A 277 14.32 8.67 -17.98
C ARG A 277 15.40 7.59 -18.13
N ARG A 278 16.66 7.93 -17.89
CA ARG A 278 17.80 7.01 -18.01
C ARG A 278 17.63 5.80 -17.10
N GLY A 279 17.18 6.00 -15.88
CA GLY A 279 16.93 4.89 -14.95
C GLY A 279 15.84 3.93 -15.42
N ILE A 280 14.78 4.45 -16.05
CA ILE A 280 13.72 3.63 -16.66
C ILE A 280 14.25 2.89 -17.89
N GLU A 281 15.08 3.54 -18.72
CA GLU A 281 15.71 2.92 -19.88
C GLU A 281 16.65 1.77 -19.47
N GLU A 282 17.48 1.99 -18.44
CA GLU A 282 18.36 0.98 -17.85
C GLU A 282 17.56 -0.22 -17.32
N GLN A 283 16.44 0.02 -16.63
CA GLN A 283 15.58 -1.06 -16.11
C GLN A 283 14.86 -1.83 -17.22
N ARG A 284 14.42 -1.15 -18.28
CA ARG A 284 13.67 -1.77 -19.38
C ARG A 284 14.57 -2.41 -20.43
N GLY A 285 15.83 -1.98 -20.53
CA GLY A 285 16.73 -2.35 -21.62
C GLY A 285 16.31 -1.78 -22.98
N ALA A 286 15.51 -0.73 -23.00
CA ALA A 286 14.98 -0.09 -24.21
C ALA A 286 14.89 1.44 -24.02
N PRO A 287 15.11 2.24 -25.08
CA PRO A 287 15.01 3.69 -25.00
C PRO A 287 13.57 4.13 -24.73
N VAL A 288 13.40 5.21 -23.96
CA VAL A 288 12.10 5.82 -23.68
C VAL A 288 11.91 7.01 -24.62
N GLN A 289 10.85 7.00 -25.42
CA GLN A 289 10.54 8.11 -26.32
C GLN A 289 9.64 9.15 -25.65
N ARG A 290 8.60 8.69 -24.93
CA ARG A 290 7.64 9.55 -24.26
C ARG A 290 7.50 9.18 -22.81
N MET A 291 7.66 10.16 -21.94
CA MET A 291 7.47 10.01 -20.49
C MET A 291 6.65 11.17 -19.94
N THR A 292 5.70 10.87 -19.08
CA THR A 292 5.07 11.84 -18.19
C THR A 292 5.12 11.24 -16.79
N ALA A 293 5.77 11.92 -15.86
CA ALA A 293 5.92 11.47 -14.48
C ALA A 293 5.53 12.59 -13.52
N ALA A 294 4.70 12.27 -12.53
CA ALA A 294 4.39 13.13 -11.41
C ALA A 294 5.13 12.61 -10.17
N LEU A 295 5.96 13.48 -9.60
CA LEU A 295 6.74 13.25 -8.40
C LEU A 295 6.12 14.04 -7.26
N THR A 296 5.83 13.36 -6.15
CA THR A 296 5.37 13.98 -4.90
C THR A 296 6.54 14.03 -3.93
N LEU A 297 6.76 15.21 -3.35
CA LEU A 297 7.85 15.48 -2.41
C LEU A 297 7.29 15.82 -1.03
N ASP A 298 8.04 15.49 0.02
CA ASP A 298 7.77 15.99 1.38
C ASP A 298 8.47 17.34 1.64
N THR A 299 8.35 17.84 2.87
CA THR A 299 8.97 19.11 3.31
C THR A 299 10.50 19.08 3.32
N ASP A 300 11.11 17.90 3.28
CA ASP A 300 12.55 17.69 3.19
C ASP A 300 13.00 17.38 1.74
N HIS A 301 12.12 17.60 0.75
CA HIS A 301 12.29 17.29 -0.68
C HIS A 301 12.58 15.81 -0.95
N ARG A 302 12.15 14.89 -0.08
CA ARG A 302 12.26 13.46 -0.32
C ARG A 302 11.11 12.99 -1.19
N LEU A 303 11.41 12.10 -2.12
CA LEU A 303 10.42 11.51 -3.02
C LEU A 303 9.51 10.53 -2.25
N THR A 304 8.25 10.91 -2.05
CA THR A 304 7.23 10.10 -1.35
C THR A 304 6.24 9.41 -2.29
N GLY A 305 6.22 9.84 -3.55
CA GLY A 305 5.37 9.27 -4.60
C GLY A 305 5.97 9.48 -5.98
N LEU A 306 5.84 8.46 -6.82
CA LEU A 306 6.14 8.51 -8.24
C LEU A 306 5.01 7.82 -8.99
N SER A 307 4.40 8.53 -9.94
CA SER A 307 3.36 8.00 -10.81
C SER A 307 3.53 8.53 -12.22
N GLY A 308 2.94 7.87 -13.21
CA GLY A 308 2.99 8.35 -14.58
C GLY A 308 2.94 7.26 -15.63
N ASN A 309 3.44 7.60 -16.81
CA ASN A 309 3.50 6.74 -17.97
C ASN A 309 4.81 7.00 -18.74
N ALA A 310 5.53 5.95 -19.07
CA ALA A 310 6.62 5.95 -20.04
C ALA A 310 6.28 4.94 -21.16
N ASP A 311 6.07 5.42 -22.38
CA ASP A 311 5.71 4.64 -23.58
C ASP A 311 4.58 3.60 -23.39
N GLY A 312 3.51 3.99 -22.70
CA GLY A 312 2.35 3.14 -22.43
C GLY A 312 2.47 2.27 -21.18
N GLN A 313 3.57 2.37 -20.43
CA GLN A 313 3.86 1.52 -19.27
C GLN A 313 4.22 2.36 -18.05
N ALA A 314 3.97 1.83 -16.83
CA ALA A 314 4.32 2.55 -15.61
C ALA A 314 5.84 2.86 -15.55
N PRO A 315 6.23 4.08 -15.16
CA PRO A 315 7.62 4.46 -14.96
C PRO A 315 8.09 3.88 -13.63
N VAL A 316 8.57 2.64 -13.65
CA VAL A 316 9.21 2.01 -12.50
C VAL A 316 10.72 2.21 -12.68
N PRO A 317 11.40 3.00 -11.83
CA PRO A 317 12.84 3.14 -11.84
C PRO A 317 13.52 2.14 -10.90
N SER A 318 14.79 1.88 -11.14
CA SER A 318 15.61 0.97 -10.33
C SER A 318 15.99 1.58 -8.96
N PRO A 319 16.37 0.78 -7.95
CA PRO A 319 16.88 1.29 -6.67
C PRO A 319 18.03 2.30 -6.81
N ASP A 320 18.98 2.03 -7.71
CA ASP A 320 20.10 2.93 -7.99
C ASP A 320 19.62 4.26 -8.57
N THR A 321 18.56 4.23 -9.37
CA THR A 321 17.93 5.45 -9.91
C THR A 321 17.30 6.28 -8.80
N PHE A 322 16.63 5.65 -7.83
CA PHE A 322 16.11 6.36 -6.66
C PHE A 322 17.22 7.07 -5.86
N GLY A 323 18.38 6.43 -5.71
CA GLY A 323 19.56 7.06 -5.09
C GLY A 323 19.99 8.32 -5.83
N ARG A 324 20.13 8.25 -7.16
CA ARG A 324 20.48 9.41 -8.00
C ARG A 324 19.42 10.52 -7.96
N LEU A 325 18.13 10.16 -7.96
CA LEU A 325 17.04 11.13 -7.83
C LEU A 325 17.10 11.86 -6.48
N ALA A 326 17.40 11.15 -5.39
CA ALA A 326 17.55 11.77 -4.07
C ALA A 326 18.71 12.77 -4.02
N GLU A 327 19.83 12.51 -4.71
CA GLU A 327 20.94 13.46 -4.82
C GLU A 327 20.56 14.74 -5.60
N VAL A 328 19.80 14.59 -6.70
CA VAL A 328 19.29 15.72 -7.49
C VAL A 328 18.29 16.55 -6.67
N LEU A 329 17.35 15.90 -5.98
CA LEU A 329 16.38 16.58 -5.11
C LEU A 329 17.06 17.27 -3.91
N GLY A 330 18.11 16.68 -3.35
CA GLY A 330 18.91 17.31 -2.30
C GLY A 330 19.64 18.57 -2.77
N ARG A 331 19.95 18.70 -4.07
CA ARG A 331 20.44 19.96 -4.65
C ARG A 331 19.33 20.97 -4.84
N LEU A 332 18.14 20.52 -5.28
CA LEU A 332 16.96 21.36 -5.39
C LEU A 332 16.64 22.03 -4.04
N ALA A 333 16.66 21.28 -2.95
CA ALA A 333 16.40 21.76 -1.58
C ALA A 333 17.34 22.87 -1.11
N ARG A 334 18.52 23.02 -1.72
CA ARG A 334 19.50 24.07 -1.35
C ARG A 334 19.32 25.36 -2.14
N LEU A 335 18.45 25.38 -3.14
CA LEU A 335 18.20 26.55 -3.96
C LEU A 335 17.15 27.45 -3.29
N ASP A 336 17.39 28.76 -3.31
CA ASP A 336 16.46 29.74 -2.76
C ASP A 336 15.06 29.60 -3.40
N GLY A 337 14.03 29.46 -2.57
CA GLY A 337 12.64 29.32 -3.00
C GLY A 337 12.17 27.89 -3.29
N ALA A 338 13.04 26.88 -3.11
CA ALA A 338 12.69 25.48 -3.30
C ALA A 338 11.74 24.93 -2.22
N ASP A 339 11.70 25.54 -1.04
CA ASP A 339 10.89 25.10 0.12
C ASP A 339 9.39 24.94 -0.16
N ARG A 340 8.91 25.49 -1.29
CA ARG A 340 7.50 25.45 -1.68
C ARG A 340 7.16 24.32 -2.65
N VAL A 341 8.13 23.55 -3.13
CA VAL A 341 7.92 22.51 -4.15
C VAL A 341 7.39 21.24 -3.50
N ALA A 342 6.08 21.03 -3.60
CA ALA A 342 5.42 19.83 -3.06
C ALA A 342 5.23 18.75 -4.14
N ALA A 343 5.10 19.16 -5.41
CA ALA A 343 5.03 18.23 -6.52
C ALA A 343 5.69 18.79 -7.78
N VAL A 344 6.27 17.88 -8.57
CA VAL A 344 6.88 18.17 -9.87
C VAL A 344 6.29 17.23 -10.90
N THR A 345 5.73 17.78 -11.98
CA THR A 345 5.37 17.01 -13.16
C THR A 345 6.42 17.20 -14.22
N VAL A 346 7.03 16.10 -14.66
CA VAL A 346 8.03 16.06 -15.72
C VAL A 346 7.42 15.43 -16.96
N ARG A 347 7.65 16.05 -18.13
CA ARG A 347 7.30 15.50 -19.44
C ARG A 347 8.54 15.46 -20.32
N VAL A 348 8.77 14.30 -20.93
CA VAL A 348 9.85 14.07 -21.91
C VAL A 348 9.22 13.56 -23.20
N ASP A 349 9.55 14.19 -24.33
CA ASP A 349 9.17 13.75 -25.68
C ASP A 349 10.40 13.84 -26.59
N GLY A 350 11.01 12.68 -26.88
CA GLY A 350 12.31 12.61 -27.52
C GLY A 350 13.39 13.27 -26.65
N ASP A 351 14.03 14.32 -27.15
CA ASP A 351 15.05 15.08 -26.41
C ASP A 351 14.47 16.31 -25.71
N ALA A 352 13.18 16.63 -25.93
CA ALA A 352 12.54 17.76 -25.31
C ALA A 352 12.11 17.40 -23.89
N VAL A 353 12.57 18.19 -22.92
CA VAL A 353 12.18 18.11 -21.51
C VAL A 353 11.34 19.33 -21.17
N SER A 354 10.25 19.12 -20.44
CA SER A 354 9.47 20.20 -19.82
C SER A 354 9.05 19.79 -18.41
N HIS A 355 8.97 20.76 -17.52
CA HIS A 355 8.58 20.54 -16.13
C HIS A 355 7.56 21.57 -15.69
N GLU A 356 6.64 21.14 -14.83
CA GLU A 356 5.63 21.96 -14.19
C GLU A 356 5.75 21.74 -12.67
N VAL A 357 5.91 22.83 -11.93
CA VAL A 357 6.09 22.81 -10.49
C VAL A 357 4.78 23.23 -9.83
N THR A 358 4.25 22.37 -8.97
CA THR A 358 3.06 22.65 -8.18
C THR A 358 3.49 22.94 -6.74
N ALA A 359 3.24 24.16 -6.29
CA ALA A 359 3.57 24.57 -4.92
C ALA A 359 2.39 24.33 -3.98
N THR A 360 2.55 23.53 -2.92
CA THR A 360 1.47 23.27 -1.95
C THR A 360 1.94 22.99 -0.51
N HIS A 361 2.94 23.72 -0.01
CA HIS A 361 3.19 23.77 1.43
C HIS A 361 2.94 25.21 1.91
N ASP A 362 1.67 25.50 2.20
CA ASP A 362 1.22 26.70 2.92
C ASP A 362 1.15 26.40 4.42
#